data_AF-A0A8H5TM08-F1
#
_entry.id   AF-A0A8H5TM08-F1
#
_cell.length_a   1.000
_cell.length_b   1.000
_cell.length_c   1.000
_cell.angle_alpha   90.00
_cell.angle_beta   90.00
_cell.angle_gamma   90.00
#
_symmetry.space_group_name_H-M   'P 1'
#
loop_
_entity.id
_entity.type
_entity.pdbx_description
1 polymer ?
#
loop_
_entity_poly.entity_id
_entity_poly.type
_entity_poly.pdbx_seq_one_letter_code
_entity_poly.pdbx_strand_id
1 'polypeptide(L)'
;MMPSHPPKPSPPTSRKSKKGKHLPCGVQDEVAFRSFVDRGDMGPFINVIEEDRRTEQLPNSAVDWRQEPEGHSKFEAALWWEARSHFETEVEAYKRLKDLQGVFVPRMYASVRLSSSNASGNVSEYYSVKGILLQFIPGSSLYHLSESPSSPTQQEWTLIVQRAVQGAYKINQRDILLKYSCPRNVVVDADSHQPFIIDVAQCYFKDQIFKDWEHFGFGEWQEDWTPEAQWRESVRCRDNPGSIGLPMQSKLKRVKGISIDVKYLE
;
A
#
# COMPACT_ATOMS: atom_id res chain seq x y z
N MET A 1 -17.38 20.07 -11.57
CA MET A 1 -17.29 19.88 -10.10
C MET A 1 -17.82 18.50 -9.77
N MET A 2 -16.95 17.51 -9.58
CA MET A 2 -17.36 16.21 -9.04
C MET A 2 -17.62 16.37 -7.54
N PRO A 3 -18.69 15.77 -6.96
CA PRO A 3 -18.93 15.82 -5.54
C PRO A 3 -17.81 15.10 -4.79
N SER A 4 -17.13 15.81 -3.90
CA SER A 4 -16.14 15.27 -2.98
C SER A 4 -16.84 14.41 -1.92
N HIS A 5 -17.10 13.15 -2.26
CA HIS A 5 -17.46 12.19 -1.24
C HIS A 5 -16.23 11.86 -0.39
N PRO A 6 -16.37 11.86 0.95
CA PRO A 6 -15.27 11.46 1.82
C PRO A 6 -14.85 10.04 1.45
N PRO A 7 -13.53 9.74 1.42
CA PRO A 7 -13.08 8.38 1.19
C PRO A 7 -13.69 7.48 2.26
N LYS A 8 -14.46 6.46 1.84
CA LYS A 8 -14.89 5.40 2.77
C LYS A 8 -13.64 4.83 3.44
N PRO A 9 -13.66 4.59 4.77
CA PRO A 9 -12.56 3.91 5.44
C PRO A 9 -12.30 2.60 4.71
N SER A 10 -11.03 2.31 4.43
CA SER A 10 -10.63 1.11 3.72
C SER A 10 -11.26 -0.11 4.40
N PRO A 11 -11.93 -1.01 3.65
CA PRO A 11 -12.43 -2.24 4.23
C PRO A 11 -11.24 -2.97 4.85
N PRO A 12 -11.39 -3.55 6.05
CA PRO A 12 -10.28 -4.22 6.70
C PRO A 12 -9.85 -5.38 5.80
N THR A 13 -8.60 -5.34 5.33
CA THR A 13 -7.84 -6.42 4.65
C THR A 13 -7.63 -7.65 5.54
N SER A 14 -8.39 -7.74 6.63
CA SER A 14 -8.09 -8.52 7.80
C SER A 14 -9.43 -8.92 8.41
N ARG A 15 -9.63 -10.22 8.58
CA ARG A 15 -10.80 -10.77 9.25
C ARG A 15 -10.90 -10.15 10.65
N LYS A 16 -11.92 -9.35 10.94
CA LYS A 16 -12.12 -8.69 12.25
C LYS A 16 -13.40 -9.17 12.90
N SER A 17 -13.36 -9.41 14.20
CA SER A 17 -14.56 -9.63 15.02
C SER A 17 -15.45 -8.39 15.02
N LYS A 18 -16.71 -8.51 15.45
CA LYS A 18 -17.61 -7.36 15.72
C LYS A 18 -17.01 -6.33 16.69
N LYS A 19 -15.99 -6.71 17.47
CA LYS A 19 -15.23 -5.85 18.41
C LYS A 19 -13.93 -5.30 17.81
N GLY A 20 -13.72 -5.43 16.49
CA GLY A 20 -12.55 -4.93 15.79
C GLY A 20 -11.26 -5.74 15.97
N LYS A 21 -11.26 -6.82 16.78
CA LYS A 21 -10.08 -7.69 16.95
C LYS A 21 -9.81 -8.51 15.70
N HIS A 22 -8.54 -8.60 15.29
CA HIS A 22 -8.10 -9.47 14.22
C HIS A 22 -8.39 -10.94 14.56
N LEU A 23 -8.94 -11.67 13.59
CA LEU A 23 -9.25 -13.10 13.70
C LEU A 23 -8.21 -13.85 12.85
N PRO A 24 -7.45 -14.78 13.46
CA PRO A 24 -6.50 -15.58 12.71
C PRO A 24 -7.22 -16.48 11.69
N CYS A 25 -6.49 -16.86 10.64
CA CYS A 25 -6.90 -17.96 9.76
C CYS A 25 -7.10 -19.23 10.61
N GLY A 26 -8.25 -19.88 10.44
CA GLY A 26 -8.62 -21.13 11.08
C GLY A 26 -8.62 -22.30 10.11
N VAL A 27 -8.66 -23.51 10.66
CA VAL A 27 -8.61 -24.75 9.87
C VAL A 27 -9.69 -24.82 8.79
N GLN A 28 -10.90 -24.29 9.06
CA GLN A 28 -12.00 -24.26 8.10
C GLN A 28 -11.68 -23.37 6.87
N ASP A 29 -10.86 -22.34 7.05
CA ASP A 29 -10.45 -21.42 5.99
C ASP A 29 -9.44 -22.08 5.06
N GLU A 30 -8.44 -22.75 5.65
CA GLU A 30 -7.48 -23.54 4.90
C GLU A 30 -8.16 -24.64 4.09
N VAL A 31 -9.15 -25.32 4.67
CA VAL A 31 -9.93 -26.37 3.98
C VAL A 31 -10.76 -25.77 2.83
N ALA A 32 -11.43 -24.63 3.06
CA ALA A 32 -12.22 -23.97 2.02
C ALA A 32 -11.33 -23.52 0.84
N PHE A 33 -10.19 -22.88 1.14
CA PHE A 33 -9.23 -22.45 0.13
C PHE A 33 -8.64 -23.66 -0.62
N ARG A 34 -8.21 -24.71 0.09
CA ARG A 34 -7.69 -25.94 -0.55
C ARG A 34 -8.72 -26.56 -1.48
N SER A 35 -9.95 -26.73 -1.02
CA SER A 35 -11.01 -27.30 -1.86
C SER A 35 -11.28 -26.46 -3.11
N PHE A 36 -11.23 -25.13 -3.01
CA PHE A 36 -11.44 -24.22 -4.14
C PHE A 36 -10.31 -24.35 -5.18
N VAL A 37 -9.08 -24.44 -4.69
CA VAL A 37 -7.89 -24.66 -5.50
C VAL A 37 -7.92 -26.03 -6.18
N ASP A 38 -8.22 -27.10 -5.43
CA ASP A 38 -8.21 -28.49 -5.92
C ASP A 38 -9.28 -28.76 -6.99
N ARG A 39 -10.40 -28.03 -6.95
CA ARG A 39 -11.45 -28.08 -7.99
C ARG A 39 -11.08 -27.31 -9.27
N GLY A 40 -10.01 -26.53 -9.24
CA GLY A 40 -9.59 -25.70 -10.37
C GLY A 40 -10.31 -24.35 -10.45
N ASP A 41 -11.02 -23.92 -9.41
CA ASP A 41 -11.85 -22.71 -9.42
C ASP A 41 -11.04 -21.41 -9.34
N MET A 42 -9.76 -21.49 -8.92
CA MET A 42 -8.88 -20.32 -8.78
C MET A 42 -8.68 -19.53 -10.07
N GLY A 43 -8.34 -20.20 -11.17
CA GLY A 43 -8.06 -19.52 -12.45
C GLY A 43 -9.24 -18.70 -12.95
N PRO A 44 -10.43 -19.31 -13.12
CA PRO A 44 -11.65 -18.58 -13.49
C PRO A 44 -11.98 -17.44 -12.53
N PHE A 45 -11.82 -17.65 -11.22
CA PHE A 45 -12.15 -16.63 -10.23
C PHE A 45 -11.16 -15.45 -10.24
N ILE A 46 -9.88 -15.69 -10.50
CA ILE A 46 -8.89 -14.61 -10.69
C ILE A 46 -9.30 -13.73 -11.86
N ASN A 47 -9.73 -14.30 -12.99
CA ASN A 47 -10.21 -13.52 -14.14
C ASN A 47 -11.42 -12.65 -13.77
N VAL A 48 -12.31 -13.14 -12.90
CA VAL A 48 -13.45 -12.35 -12.39
C VAL A 48 -12.97 -11.19 -11.53
N ILE A 49 -12.01 -11.41 -10.63
CA ILE A 49 -11.44 -10.32 -9.80
C ILE A 49 -10.74 -9.28 -10.68
N GLU A 50 -9.96 -9.73 -11.66
CA GLU A 50 -9.24 -8.85 -12.57
C GLU A 50 -10.22 -8.02 -13.43
N GLU A 51 -11.29 -8.64 -13.92
CA GLU A 51 -12.35 -7.94 -14.64
C GLU A 51 -13.07 -6.91 -13.76
N ASP A 52 -13.47 -7.29 -12.55
CA ASP A 52 -14.11 -6.39 -11.58
C ASP A 52 -13.24 -5.16 -11.26
N ARG A 53 -11.94 -5.38 -10.99
CA ARG A 53 -10.99 -4.29 -10.74
C ARG A 53 -10.75 -3.38 -11.94
N ARG A 54 -11.08 -3.87 -13.12
CA ARG A 54 -10.87 -3.22 -14.40
C ARG A 54 -12.08 -2.41 -14.83
N THR A 55 -13.30 -2.90 -14.57
CA THR A 55 -14.54 -2.27 -15.04
C THR A 55 -15.27 -1.47 -13.98
N GLU A 56 -15.15 -1.83 -12.70
CA GLU A 56 -15.93 -1.19 -11.65
C GLU A 56 -15.26 0.10 -11.15
N GLN A 57 -16.06 1.15 -10.97
CA GLN A 57 -15.58 2.38 -10.33
C GLN A 57 -15.15 2.14 -8.87
N LEU A 58 -15.79 1.16 -8.22
CA LEU A 58 -15.50 0.72 -6.87
C LEU A 58 -15.39 -0.81 -6.88
N PRO A 59 -14.20 -1.34 -7.21
CA PRO A 59 -13.98 -2.78 -7.23
C PRO A 59 -14.26 -3.45 -5.89
N ASN A 60 -14.73 -4.69 -5.96
CA ASN A 60 -14.99 -5.54 -4.82
C ASN A 60 -13.69 -5.85 -4.07
N SER A 61 -13.72 -5.61 -2.76
CA SER A 61 -12.69 -6.09 -1.84
C SER A 61 -12.93 -7.57 -1.52
N ALA A 62 -11.93 -8.24 -0.94
CA ALA A 62 -12.11 -9.61 -0.43
C ALA A 62 -13.40 -9.78 0.41
N VAL A 63 -13.74 -8.80 1.25
CA VAL A 63 -14.92 -8.83 2.14
C VAL A 63 -16.24 -8.88 1.37
N ASP A 64 -16.31 -8.25 0.21
CA ASP A 64 -17.53 -8.19 -0.61
C ASP A 64 -17.81 -9.57 -1.22
N TRP A 65 -16.76 -10.25 -1.70
CA TRP A 65 -16.84 -11.65 -2.16
C TRP A 65 -17.32 -12.64 -1.10
N ARG A 66 -17.23 -12.28 0.19
CA ARG A 66 -17.72 -13.13 1.28
C ARG A 66 -19.24 -13.28 1.32
N GLN A 67 -19.97 -12.32 0.76
CA GLN A 67 -21.44 -12.31 0.78
C GLN A 67 -22.05 -13.18 -0.33
N GLU A 68 -21.24 -13.61 -1.29
CA GLU A 68 -21.65 -14.41 -2.45
C GLU A 68 -21.89 -15.89 -2.10
N PRO A 69 -22.56 -16.67 -2.97
CA PRO A 69 -22.51 -18.13 -2.92
C PRO A 69 -21.07 -18.63 -2.96
N GLU A 70 -20.76 -19.61 -2.11
CA GLU A 70 -19.39 -20.06 -1.80
C GLU A 70 -18.48 -18.93 -1.29
N GLY A 71 -19.06 -17.88 -0.70
CA GLY A 71 -18.36 -16.66 -0.34
C GLY A 71 -17.21 -16.87 0.64
N HIS A 72 -17.23 -17.92 1.45
CA HIS A 72 -16.08 -18.27 2.30
C HIS A 72 -14.84 -18.62 1.46
N SER A 73 -14.98 -19.49 0.46
CA SER A 73 -13.88 -19.89 -0.42
C SER A 73 -13.42 -18.72 -1.29
N LYS A 74 -14.38 -17.96 -1.86
CA LYS A 74 -14.08 -16.75 -2.65
C LYS A 74 -13.37 -15.68 -1.83
N PHE A 75 -13.75 -15.50 -0.56
CA PHE A 75 -13.08 -14.58 0.36
C PHE A 75 -11.61 -14.96 0.55
N GLU A 76 -11.30 -16.23 0.82
CA GLU A 76 -9.91 -16.69 0.98
C GLU A 76 -9.12 -16.60 -0.34
N ALA A 77 -9.74 -16.94 -1.47
CA ALA A 77 -9.13 -16.79 -2.79
C ALA A 77 -8.83 -15.32 -3.15
N ALA A 78 -9.75 -14.40 -2.81
CA ALA A 78 -9.55 -12.97 -3.00
C ALA A 78 -8.44 -12.42 -2.10
N LEU A 79 -8.36 -12.85 -0.83
CA LEU A 79 -7.24 -12.51 0.06
C LEU A 79 -5.90 -13.01 -0.49
N TRP A 80 -5.86 -14.23 -1.02
CA TRP A 80 -4.67 -14.77 -1.67
C TRP A 80 -4.24 -13.91 -2.86
N TRP A 81 -5.20 -13.55 -3.72
CA TRP A 81 -4.92 -12.72 -4.90
C TRP A 81 -4.47 -11.30 -4.51
N GLU A 82 -5.10 -10.68 -3.50
CA GLU A 82 -4.68 -9.38 -2.95
C GLU A 82 -3.25 -9.44 -2.39
N ALA A 83 -2.93 -10.48 -1.61
CA ALA A 83 -1.59 -10.69 -1.06
C ALA A 83 -0.54 -10.88 -2.17
N ARG A 84 -0.88 -11.64 -3.21
CA ARG A 84 -0.02 -11.82 -4.40
C ARG A 84 0.21 -10.48 -5.12
N SER A 85 -0.86 -9.72 -5.37
CA SER A 85 -0.80 -8.42 -6.04
C SER A 85 0.06 -7.43 -5.25
N HIS A 86 -0.16 -7.32 -3.94
CA HIS A 86 0.65 -6.49 -3.05
C HIS A 86 2.13 -6.86 -3.07
N PHE A 87 2.45 -8.16 -3.04
CA PHE A 87 3.83 -8.62 -3.16
C PHE A 87 4.46 -8.19 -4.50
N GLU A 88 3.76 -8.41 -5.61
CA GLU A 88 4.26 -8.07 -6.95
C GLU A 88 4.47 -6.55 -7.11
N THR A 89 3.51 -5.75 -6.63
CA THR A 89 3.63 -4.28 -6.58
C THR A 89 4.81 -3.83 -5.71
N GLU A 90 4.97 -4.39 -4.52
CA GLU A 90 6.06 -4.01 -3.61
C GLU A 90 7.44 -4.33 -4.20
N VAL A 91 7.61 -5.52 -4.77
CA VAL A 91 8.85 -5.93 -5.44
C VAL A 91 9.18 -4.99 -6.60
N GLU A 92 8.19 -4.64 -7.41
CA GLU A 92 8.37 -3.71 -8.52
C GLU A 92 8.71 -2.29 -8.04
N ALA A 93 8.07 -1.82 -6.97
CA ALA A 93 8.37 -0.54 -6.36
C ALA A 93 9.83 -0.48 -5.89
N TYR A 94 10.34 -1.51 -5.21
CA TYR A 94 11.74 -1.55 -4.79
C TYR A 94 12.72 -1.59 -5.98
N LYS A 95 12.38 -2.23 -7.10
CA LYS A 95 13.20 -2.18 -8.32
C LYS A 95 13.28 -0.77 -8.89
N ARG A 96 12.16 -0.06 -8.97
CA ARG A 96 12.08 1.32 -9.49
C ARG A 96 12.71 2.34 -8.54
N LEU A 97 12.70 2.06 -7.24
CA LEU A 97 13.27 2.89 -6.18
C LEU A 97 14.72 2.51 -5.82
N LYS A 98 15.43 1.79 -6.70
CA LYS A 98 16.78 1.26 -6.42
C LYS A 98 17.74 2.30 -5.87
N ASP A 99 17.68 3.52 -6.37
CA ASP A 99 18.55 4.63 -5.98
C ASP A 99 18.12 5.34 -4.68
N LEU A 100 16.89 5.10 -4.20
CA LEU A 100 16.39 5.61 -2.92
C LEU A 100 16.55 4.59 -1.78
N GLN A 101 16.92 3.34 -2.08
CA GLN A 101 17.09 2.28 -1.09
C GLN A 101 18.25 2.57 -0.13
N GLY A 102 17.96 2.48 1.17
CA GLY A 102 18.88 2.84 2.25
C GLY A 102 19.00 4.35 2.49
N VAL A 103 18.22 5.17 1.79
CA VAL A 103 18.20 6.64 1.96
C VAL A 103 16.81 7.12 2.37
N PHE A 104 15.78 6.77 1.59
CA PHE A 104 14.38 7.17 1.86
C PHE A 104 13.43 5.99 2.00
N VAL A 105 13.79 4.81 1.46
CA VAL A 105 13.08 3.55 1.68
C VAL A 105 14.09 2.50 2.17
N PRO A 106 13.68 1.45 2.89
CA PRO A 106 14.57 0.38 3.31
C PRO A 106 15.29 -0.28 2.12
N ARG A 107 16.42 -0.94 2.36
CA ARG A 107 17.00 -1.83 1.32
C ARG A 107 16.16 -3.09 1.21
N MET A 108 15.83 -3.51 -0.01
CA MET A 108 15.31 -4.84 -0.28
C MET A 108 16.47 -5.76 -0.64
N TYR A 109 16.71 -6.75 0.21
CA TYR A 109 17.80 -7.72 0.02
C TYR A 109 17.40 -8.85 -0.92
N ALA A 110 16.16 -9.34 -0.81
CA ALA A 110 15.67 -10.45 -1.63
C ALA A 110 14.14 -10.49 -1.68
N SER A 111 13.60 -11.08 -2.74
CA SER A 111 12.27 -11.71 -2.72
C SER A 111 12.46 -13.21 -2.53
N VAL A 112 11.62 -13.81 -1.67
CA VAL A 112 11.68 -15.22 -1.31
C VAL A 112 10.36 -15.90 -1.63
N ARG A 113 10.43 -17.21 -1.89
CA ARG A 113 9.28 -18.07 -2.10
C ARG A 113 9.46 -19.34 -1.28
N LEU A 114 8.54 -19.59 -0.37
CA LEU A 114 8.47 -20.82 0.40
C LEU A 114 7.43 -21.73 -0.28
N SER A 115 7.90 -22.87 -0.81
CA SER A 115 7.03 -23.83 -1.47
C SER A 115 6.57 -24.89 -0.48
N SER A 116 5.29 -25.26 -0.52
CA SER A 116 4.79 -26.42 0.22
C SER A 116 5.29 -27.71 -0.44
N SER A 117 5.91 -28.59 0.34
CA SER A 117 6.51 -29.85 -0.15
C SER A 117 5.49 -30.83 -0.74
N ASN A 118 4.20 -30.61 -0.52
CA ASN A 118 3.14 -31.56 -0.84
C ASN A 118 2.33 -31.19 -2.10
N ALA A 119 2.68 -30.10 -2.81
CA ALA A 119 1.94 -29.66 -4.00
C ALA A 119 2.70 -30.01 -5.29
N SER A 120 2.12 -30.86 -6.13
CA SER A 120 2.64 -31.20 -7.47
C SER A 120 1.87 -30.46 -8.58
N GLY A 121 2.58 -29.98 -9.61
CA GLY A 121 1.97 -29.38 -10.81
C GLY A 121 1.67 -27.88 -10.71
N ASN A 122 0.81 -27.37 -11.61
CA ASN A 122 0.46 -25.94 -11.74
C ASN A 122 -0.20 -25.35 -10.49
N VAL A 123 -0.75 -26.19 -9.62
CA VAL A 123 -1.42 -25.79 -8.37
C VAL A 123 -0.42 -25.37 -7.28
N SER A 124 0.86 -25.73 -7.43
CA SER A 124 1.93 -25.40 -6.48
C SER A 124 2.14 -23.89 -6.27
N GLU A 125 1.71 -23.05 -7.21
CA GLU A 125 1.76 -21.60 -7.04
C GLU A 125 0.80 -21.11 -5.95
N TYR A 126 -0.42 -21.62 -5.92
CA TYR A 126 -1.45 -21.21 -4.96
C TYR A 126 -1.10 -21.57 -3.51
N TYR A 127 -0.25 -22.58 -3.32
CA TYR A 127 0.24 -22.99 -2.00
C TYR A 127 1.61 -22.41 -1.62
N SER A 128 2.19 -21.56 -2.47
CA SER A 128 3.47 -20.93 -2.18
C SER A 128 3.30 -19.61 -1.44
N VAL A 129 4.09 -19.41 -0.39
CA VAL A 129 4.13 -18.16 0.36
C VAL A 129 5.24 -17.29 -0.21
N LYS A 130 4.87 -16.14 -0.77
CA LYS A 130 5.80 -15.11 -1.26
C LYS A 130 6.16 -14.16 -0.11
N GLY A 131 7.41 -13.73 -0.05
CA GLY A 131 7.88 -12.81 0.99
C GLY A 131 9.01 -11.92 0.51
N ILE A 132 9.27 -10.83 1.23
CA ILE A 132 10.37 -9.91 0.96
C ILE A 132 11.27 -9.83 2.20
N LEU A 133 12.58 -9.76 1.97
CA LEU A 133 13.57 -9.53 3.00
C LEU A 133 14.04 -8.08 2.91
N LEU A 134 13.73 -7.27 3.92
CA LEU A 134 14.03 -5.85 3.98
C LEU A 134 15.09 -5.54 5.05
N GLN A 135 15.76 -4.40 4.89
CA GLN A 135 16.57 -3.77 5.92
C GLN A 135 15.73 -3.56 7.17
N PHE A 136 16.20 -4.11 8.28
CA PHE A 136 15.64 -3.84 9.58
C PHE A 136 16.03 -2.42 10.02
N ILE A 137 15.03 -1.61 10.38
CA ILE A 137 15.21 -0.27 10.92
C ILE A 137 14.85 -0.33 12.41
N PRO A 138 15.82 -0.30 13.33
CA PRO A 138 15.55 -0.29 14.76
C PRO A 138 14.92 1.06 15.12
N GLY A 139 13.61 1.10 15.34
CA GLY A 139 12.93 2.37 15.56
C GLY A 139 11.43 2.27 15.73
N SER A 140 10.77 3.43 15.63
CA SER A 140 9.32 3.55 15.76
C SER A 140 8.73 4.31 14.59
N SER A 141 7.42 4.20 14.37
CA SER A 141 6.78 5.00 13.34
C SER A 141 6.87 6.48 13.70
N LEU A 142 7.01 7.35 12.69
CA LEU A 142 7.05 8.80 12.86
C LEU A 142 5.83 9.29 13.65
N TYR A 143 4.68 8.65 13.46
CA TYR A 143 3.47 8.94 14.23
C TYR A 143 3.60 8.67 15.74
N HIS A 144 4.26 7.58 16.14
CA HIS A 144 4.45 7.20 17.54
C HIS A 144 5.72 7.80 18.16
N LEU A 145 6.67 8.27 17.35
CA LEU A 145 7.91 8.85 17.85
C LEU A 145 7.69 10.02 18.83
N SER A 146 6.60 10.78 18.67
CA SER A 146 6.25 11.87 19.61
C SER A 146 5.88 11.39 21.02
N GLU A 147 5.54 10.11 21.17
CA GLU A 147 5.18 9.47 22.43
C GLU A 147 6.41 8.85 23.12
N SER A 148 7.58 8.86 22.46
CA SER A 148 8.83 8.36 23.02
C SER A 148 9.32 9.25 24.18
N PRO A 149 9.85 8.64 25.27
CA PRO A 149 10.52 9.38 26.36
C PRO A 149 11.72 10.19 25.84
N SER A 150 12.43 9.65 24.85
CA SER A 150 13.53 10.31 24.14
C SER A 150 13.01 11.10 22.94
N SER A 151 12.05 11.99 23.20
CA SER A 151 11.43 12.80 22.16
C SER A 151 12.46 13.76 21.54
N PRO A 152 12.56 13.83 20.20
CA PRO A 152 13.42 14.80 19.52
C PRO A 152 13.13 16.25 19.93
N THR A 153 14.14 17.10 19.81
CA THR A 153 14.05 18.55 19.90
C THR A 153 13.25 19.13 18.73
N GLN A 154 12.81 20.39 18.83
CA GLN A 154 12.08 21.06 17.74
C GLN A 154 12.86 21.10 16.41
N GLN A 155 14.17 21.32 16.48
CA GLN A 155 15.03 21.33 15.29
C GLN A 155 15.13 19.94 14.67
N GLU A 156 15.32 18.90 15.48
CA GLU A 156 15.34 17.52 15.00
C GLU A 156 14.00 17.10 14.40
N TRP A 157 12.87 17.44 15.02
CA TRP A 157 11.54 17.21 14.45
C TRP A 157 11.39 17.82 13.08
N THR A 158 11.86 19.07 12.92
CA THR A 158 11.82 19.77 11.64
C THR A 158 12.62 18.99 10.60
N LEU A 159 13.83 18.54 10.93
CA LEU A 159 14.70 17.78 10.03
C LEU A 159 14.14 16.40 9.67
N ILE A 160 13.60 15.66 10.65
CA ILE A 160 13.01 14.32 10.45
C ILE A 160 11.80 14.42 9.52
N VAL A 161 10.85 15.33 9.84
CA VAL A 161 9.64 15.49 9.03
C VAL A 161 9.99 16.01 7.64
N GLN A 162 10.90 16.99 7.53
CA GLN A 162 11.36 17.50 6.24
C GLN A 162 11.98 16.40 5.38
N ARG A 163 12.82 15.51 5.94
CA ARG A 163 13.39 14.36 5.23
C ARG A 163 12.32 13.38 4.77
N ALA A 164 11.32 13.09 5.59
CA ALA A 164 10.22 12.20 5.21
C ALA A 164 9.38 12.77 4.04
N VAL A 165 9.07 14.07 4.11
CA VAL A 165 8.38 14.81 3.03
C VAL A 165 9.20 14.80 1.74
N GLN A 166 10.51 15.02 1.83
CA GLN A 166 11.42 14.91 0.69
C GLN A 166 11.46 13.49 0.10
N GLY A 167 11.45 12.46 0.95
CA GLY A 167 11.39 11.06 0.50
C GLY A 167 10.13 10.78 -0.32
N ALA A 168 8.97 11.22 0.16
CA ALA A 168 7.71 11.04 -0.56
C ALA A 168 7.72 11.77 -1.92
N TYR A 169 8.23 13.00 -1.95
CA TYR A 169 8.41 13.75 -3.20
C TYR A 169 9.35 13.02 -4.17
N LYS A 170 10.49 12.50 -3.68
CA LYS A 170 11.44 11.73 -4.50
C LYS A 170 10.83 10.44 -5.04
N ILE A 171 9.95 9.78 -4.29
CA ILE A 171 9.17 8.64 -4.79
C ILE A 171 8.25 9.08 -5.94
N ASN A 172 7.52 10.19 -5.79
CA ASN A 172 6.67 10.73 -6.86
C ASN A 172 7.46 11.10 -8.12
N GLN A 173 8.69 11.61 -7.99
CA GLN A 173 9.58 11.88 -9.12
C GLN A 173 10.01 10.62 -9.91
N ARG A 174 9.79 9.42 -9.37
CA ARG A 174 10.03 8.13 -10.07
C ARG A 174 8.75 7.55 -10.67
N ASP A 175 7.76 8.40 -10.91
CA ASP A 175 6.47 8.02 -11.47
C ASP A 175 5.72 6.97 -10.61
N ILE A 176 5.94 7.03 -9.29
CA ILE A 176 5.28 6.20 -8.29
C ILE A 176 4.42 7.07 -7.38
N LEU A 177 3.15 6.70 -7.23
CA LEU A 177 2.21 7.40 -6.37
C LEU A 177 1.75 6.47 -5.24
N LEU A 178 2.06 6.82 -3.99
CA LEU A 178 1.69 6.02 -2.82
C LEU A 178 0.19 6.20 -2.53
N LYS A 179 -0.53 5.09 -2.38
CA LYS A 179 -1.93 5.11 -1.94
C LYS A 179 -2.04 5.54 -0.48
N TYR A 180 -1.08 5.13 0.36
CA TYR A 180 -1.05 5.36 1.81
C TYR A 180 0.25 6.04 2.26
N SER A 181 0.46 7.28 1.82
CA SER A 181 1.51 8.13 2.38
C SER A 181 1.01 8.72 3.71
N CYS A 182 1.51 8.25 4.85
CA CYS A 182 1.14 8.80 6.15
C CYS A 182 2.26 8.58 7.19
N PRO A 183 2.28 9.33 8.31
CA PRO A 183 3.35 9.20 9.30
C PRO A 183 3.43 7.84 9.99
N ARG A 184 2.38 7.01 9.91
CA ARG A 184 2.43 5.63 10.41
C ARG A 184 3.30 4.73 9.52
N ASN A 185 3.36 5.03 8.22
CA ASN A 185 4.13 4.31 7.22
C ASN A 185 5.51 4.94 6.99
N VAL A 186 5.99 5.71 7.96
CA VAL A 186 7.37 6.20 8.01
C VAL A 186 7.98 5.65 9.30
N VAL A 187 9.05 4.86 9.19
CA VAL A 187 9.83 4.38 10.35
C VAL A 187 11.03 5.29 10.54
N VAL A 188 11.26 5.74 11.76
CA VAL A 188 12.42 6.58 12.10
C VAL A 188 13.39 5.72 12.89
N ASP A 189 14.61 5.60 12.36
CA ASP A 189 15.73 4.93 13.01
C ASP A 189 16.04 5.58 14.36
N ALA A 190 16.21 4.77 15.40
CA ALA A 190 16.35 5.24 16.78
C ALA A 190 17.66 5.97 17.03
N ASP A 191 18.73 5.59 16.32
CA ASP A 191 20.07 6.12 16.56
C ASP A 191 20.35 7.34 15.67
N SER A 192 20.03 7.24 14.38
CA SER A 192 20.33 8.28 13.39
C SER A 192 19.19 9.27 13.16
N HIS A 193 17.98 8.98 13.67
CA HIS A 193 16.76 9.71 13.35
C HIS A 193 16.44 9.78 11.84
N GLN A 194 17.03 8.90 11.02
CA GLN A 194 16.75 8.85 9.58
C GLN A 194 15.36 8.22 9.35
N PRO A 195 14.44 8.94 8.68
CA PRO A 195 13.15 8.37 8.29
C PRO A 195 13.26 7.48 7.04
N PHE A 196 12.47 6.42 7.02
CA PHE A 196 12.30 5.49 5.92
C PHE A 196 10.80 5.27 5.65
N ILE A 197 10.37 5.50 4.42
CA ILE A 197 9.00 5.21 3.97
C ILE A 197 8.90 3.71 3.72
N ILE A 198 7.87 3.09 4.31
CA ILE A 198 7.54 1.67 4.19
C ILE A 198 6.13 1.51 3.60
N ASP A 199 5.69 0.26 3.44
CA ASP A 199 4.34 -0.07 2.94
C ASP A 199 4.09 0.50 1.53
N VAL A 200 4.99 0.14 0.60
CA VAL A 200 4.91 0.54 -0.82
C VAL A 200 4.15 -0.49 -1.66
N ALA A 201 3.60 -1.53 -1.04
CA ALA A 201 2.81 -2.58 -1.68
C ALA A 201 1.51 -2.09 -2.32
N GLN A 202 1.05 -0.91 -1.92
CA GLN A 202 -0.12 -0.25 -2.47
C GLN A 202 0.27 1.09 -3.09
N CYS A 203 1.12 1.05 -4.11
CA CYS A 203 1.43 2.21 -4.94
C CYS A 203 0.85 2.04 -6.35
N TYR A 204 0.81 3.15 -7.08
CA TYR A 204 0.46 3.20 -8.48
C TYR A 204 1.69 3.57 -9.29
N PHE A 205 1.86 2.87 -10.41
CA PHE A 205 2.89 3.16 -11.40
C PHE A 205 2.25 3.92 -12.56
N LYS A 206 2.82 5.07 -12.92
CA LYS A 206 2.25 5.94 -13.96
C LYS A 206 2.04 5.24 -15.29
N ASP A 207 3.04 4.50 -15.76
CA ASP A 207 3.00 3.75 -17.01
C ASP A 207 1.93 2.65 -17.01
N GLN A 208 1.69 2.00 -15.87
CA GLN A 208 0.62 1.02 -15.75
C GLN A 208 -0.75 1.70 -15.79
N ILE A 209 -0.92 2.78 -15.03
CA ILE A 209 -2.17 3.56 -15.05
C ILE A 209 -2.47 4.11 -16.44
N PHE A 210 -1.46 4.56 -17.18
CA PHE A 210 -1.65 5.10 -18.53
C PHE A 210 -2.16 4.02 -19.48
N LYS A 211 -1.54 2.83 -19.46
CA LYS A 211 -1.99 1.68 -20.24
C LYS A 211 -3.43 1.30 -19.90
N ASP A 212 -3.77 1.32 -18.61
CA ASP A 212 -5.12 1.04 -18.17
C ASP A 212 -6.07 2.10 -18.76
N TRP A 213 -5.81 3.40 -18.58
CA TRP A 213 -6.68 4.46 -19.11
C TRP A 213 -6.85 4.42 -20.63
N GLU A 214 -5.77 4.21 -21.38
CA GLU A 214 -5.80 4.07 -22.84
C GLU A 214 -6.66 2.86 -23.25
N HIS A 215 -6.48 1.72 -22.59
CA HIS A 215 -7.23 0.50 -22.90
C HIS A 215 -8.74 0.65 -22.62
N PHE A 216 -9.13 1.48 -21.64
CA PHE A 216 -10.54 1.69 -21.26
C PHE A 216 -11.22 2.89 -21.92
N GLY A 217 -10.52 3.63 -22.78
CA GLY A 217 -11.04 4.89 -23.32
C GLY A 217 -11.37 5.89 -22.22
N PHE A 218 -10.63 5.85 -21.10
CA PHE A 218 -10.87 6.77 -19.99
C PHE A 218 -10.63 8.20 -20.47
N GLY A 219 -11.61 9.08 -20.32
CA GLY A 219 -11.48 10.47 -20.74
C GLY A 219 -11.79 10.76 -22.22
N GLU A 220 -12.19 9.78 -23.04
CA GLU A 220 -12.62 10.01 -24.44
C GLU A 220 -13.78 11.02 -24.59
N TRP A 221 -14.53 11.26 -23.51
CA TRP A 221 -15.65 12.21 -23.47
C TRP A 221 -15.27 13.62 -23.01
N GLN A 222 -13.98 13.89 -22.75
CA GLN A 222 -13.47 15.20 -22.30
C GLN A 222 -12.43 15.74 -23.28
N GLU A 223 -12.72 16.88 -23.89
CA GLU A 223 -11.95 17.48 -25.00
C GLU A 223 -10.49 17.81 -24.64
N ASP A 224 -10.21 18.14 -23.37
CA ASP A 224 -8.86 18.50 -22.88
C ASP A 224 -8.20 17.41 -22.02
N TRP A 225 -8.78 16.21 -21.98
CA TRP A 225 -8.24 15.15 -21.14
C TRP A 225 -6.99 14.53 -21.75
N THR A 226 -5.94 14.41 -20.93
CA THR A 226 -4.74 13.61 -21.26
C THR A 226 -4.33 12.76 -20.06
N PRO A 227 -3.72 11.58 -20.29
CA PRO A 227 -3.15 10.79 -19.20
C PRO A 227 -2.20 11.62 -18.31
N GLU A 228 -1.38 12.49 -18.90
CA GLU A 228 -0.49 13.37 -18.18
C GLU A 228 -1.23 14.37 -17.28
N ALA A 229 -2.30 15.00 -17.78
CA ALA A 229 -3.12 15.92 -17.01
C ALA A 229 -3.78 15.20 -15.83
N GLN A 230 -4.38 14.03 -16.06
CA GLN A 230 -5.04 13.24 -15.03
C GLN A 230 -4.06 12.69 -13.98
N TRP A 231 -2.85 12.30 -14.39
CA TRP A 231 -1.80 11.90 -13.45
C TRP A 231 -1.31 13.04 -12.59
N ARG A 232 -1.05 14.23 -13.18
CA ARG A 232 -0.69 15.42 -12.40
C ARG A 232 -1.77 15.76 -11.38
N GLU A 233 -3.03 15.68 -11.78
CA GLU A 233 -4.16 15.89 -10.86
C GLU A 233 -4.21 14.82 -9.76
N SER A 234 -3.90 13.57 -10.07
CA SER A 234 -3.82 12.47 -9.10
C SER A 234 -2.68 12.67 -8.10
N VAL A 235 -1.51 13.10 -8.57
CA VAL A 235 -0.36 13.47 -7.72
C VAL A 235 -0.74 14.63 -6.80
N ARG A 236 -1.37 15.68 -7.34
CA ARG A 236 -1.83 16.85 -6.59
C ARG A 236 -2.87 16.49 -5.53
N CYS A 237 -3.87 15.67 -5.89
CA CYS A 237 -4.94 15.28 -4.97
C CYS A 237 -4.45 14.40 -3.83
N ARG A 238 -3.50 13.49 -4.10
CA ARG A 238 -2.97 12.60 -3.07
C ARG A 238 -1.92 13.27 -2.20
N ASP A 239 -1.19 14.26 -2.73
CA ASP A 239 -0.18 15.04 -2.03
C ASP A 239 0.60 14.18 -1.03
N ASN A 240 1.35 13.19 -1.55
CA ASN A 240 2.07 12.26 -0.68
C ASN A 240 2.98 12.97 0.32
N PRO A 241 3.70 14.05 -0.05
CA PRO A 241 4.46 14.85 0.91
C PRO A 241 3.57 15.51 1.98
N GLY A 242 2.49 16.20 1.59
CA GLY A 242 1.55 16.84 2.52
C GLY A 242 0.86 15.85 3.47
N SER A 243 0.56 14.65 2.98
CA SER A 243 -0.05 13.57 3.77
C SER A 243 0.85 13.02 4.88
N ILE A 244 2.16 13.33 4.85
CA ILE A 244 3.09 13.10 5.96
C ILE A 244 3.27 14.37 6.79
N GLY A 245 3.62 15.48 6.14
CA GLY A 245 4.03 16.71 6.81
C GLY A 245 2.92 17.39 7.61
N LEU A 246 1.73 17.58 7.02
CA LEU A 246 0.63 18.31 7.64
C LEU A 246 0.07 17.60 8.89
N PRO A 247 -0.12 16.26 8.89
CA PRO A 247 -0.51 15.56 10.11
C PRO A 247 0.54 15.65 11.21
N MET A 248 1.84 15.61 10.87
CA MET A 248 2.90 15.75 11.86
C MET A 248 2.99 17.16 12.45
N GLN A 249 2.89 18.21 11.62
CA GLN A 249 2.81 19.59 12.08
C GLN A 249 1.64 19.77 13.07
N SER A 250 0.47 19.26 12.72
CA SER A 250 -0.73 19.33 13.55
C SER A 250 -0.57 18.55 14.87
N LYS A 251 -0.01 17.33 14.81
CA LYS A 251 0.20 16.48 15.98
C LYS A 251 1.23 17.08 16.94
N LEU A 252 2.36 17.55 16.45
CA LEU A 252 3.42 18.14 17.28
C LEU A 252 2.96 19.43 17.96
N LYS A 253 2.23 20.30 17.25
CA LYS A 253 1.63 21.49 17.85
C LYS A 253 0.66 21.12 18.98
N ARG A 254 -0.20 20.13 18.76
CA ARG A 254 -1.19 19.69 19.75
C ARG A 254 -0.58 18.98 20.97
N VAL A 255 0.39 18.09 20.76
CA VAL A 255 0.89 17.19 21.81
C VAL A 255 2.12 17.76 22.52
N LYS A 256 2.92 18.59 21.84
CA LYS A 256 4.18 19.12 22.37
C LYS A 256 4.22 20.65 22.45
N GLY A 257 3.23 21.35 21.89
CA GLY A 257 3.26 22.82 21.79
C GLY A 257 4.31 23.34 20.80
N ILE A 258 4.88 22.48 19.96
CA ILE A 258 5.97 22.81 19.04
C ILE A 258 5.42 23.08 17.64
N SER A 259 5.87 24.18 17.02
CA SER A 259 5.64 24.45 15.60
C SER A 259 6.91 24.14 14.80
N ILE A 260 6.78 23.34 13.75
CA ILE A 260 7.88 23.03 12.83
C ILE A 260 7.60 23.65 11.46
N ASP A 261 8.65 24.14 10.81
CA ASP A 261 8.60 24.72 9.47
C ASP A 261 9.00 23.66 8.43
N VAL A 262 8.02 23.16 7.68
CA VAL A 262 8.21 22.10 6.68
C VAL A 262 7.98 22.70 5.31
N LYS A 263 8.98 22.58 4.44
CA LYS A 263 8.93 23.04 3.06
C LYS A 263 8.43 21.91 2.16
N TYR A 264 7.37 22.19 1.42
CA TYR A 264 6.82 21.31 0.40
C TYR A 264 7.40 21.72 -0.94
N LEU A 265 7.96 20.75 -1.67
CA LEU A 265 8.49 20.98 -3.01
C LEU A 265 7.33 20.83 -4.00
N GLU A 266 7.27 21.75 -4.96
CA GLU A 266 6.35 21.68 -6.10
C GLU A 266 6.91 20.80 -7.23
#